data_AF-U2V8B8-F1
#
_entry.id   AF-U2V8B8-F1
#
_cell.length_a   1.000
_cell.length_b   1.000
_cell.length_c   1.000
_cell.angle_alpha   90.00
_cell.angle_beta   90.00
_cell.angle_gamma   90.00
#
_symmetry.space_group_name_H-M   'P 1'
#
loop_
_entity.id
_entity.type
_entity.pdbx_description
1 polymer ?
#
loop_
_entity_poly.entity_id
_entity_poly.type
_entity_poly.pdbx_seq_one_letter_code
_entity_poly.pdbx_strand_id
1 'polypeptide(L)'
;MANNKYSWENESDKILKKLVSQDDEEFLSKKRAKELFDNGILKKIQVGTFEGLKEIHWYLFQECYGTAGKIREHDIRKGDTVFCRAMYLEDNLKTVSKMSENTFEEIIEKYVEMNIMHPFYEGNGRTTRIWLDQMLIKRLGMCVNWQNINRNDYLSAMKRSVVNALELKFLLKENLTEDVESRDLFMNGINQSYEYENMRKYDVLNI
;
A
#
# COMPACT_ATOMS: atom_id res chain seq x y z
N MET A 1 3.37 14.11 -20.83
CA MET A 1 2.85 12.79 -21.25
C MET A 1 2.71 11.97 -19.98
N ALA A 2 1.50 11.54 -19.66
CA ALA A 2 1.25 10.76 -18.44
C ALA A 2 2.02 9.44 -18.54
N ASN A 3 3.02 9.27 -17.67
CA ASN A 3 3.79 8.04 -17.58
C ASN A 3 2.90 7.00 -16.88
N ASN A 4 1.97 6.42 -17.64
CA ASN A 4 0.89 5.63 -17.07
C ASN A 4 1.48 4.32 -16.52
N LYS A 5 1.31 4.09 -15.22
CA LYS A 5 1.93 2.98 -14.48
C LYS A 5 1.44 1.60 -14.93
N TYR A 6 0.29 1.55 -15.60
CA TYR A 6 -0.41 0.34 -16.08
C TYR A 6 -0.75 0.44 -17.58
N SER A 7 -0.82 -0.70 -18.27
CA SER A 7 -0.86 -0.80 -19.75
C SER A 7 -2.19 -0.49 -20.44
N TRP A 8 -3.09 0.30 -19.85
CA TRP A 8 -4.41 0.61 -20.42
C TRP A 8 -4.44 2.02 -21.04
N GLU A 9 -3.71 2.24 -22.13
CA GLU A 9 -3.49 3.59 -22.69
C GLU A 9 -4.75 4.29 -23.24
N ASN A 10 -5.85 3.59 -23.53
CA ASN A 10 -7.06 4.19 -24.11
C ASN A 10 -8.35 4.05 -23.26
N GLU A 11 -8.31 3.30 -22.16
CA GLU A 11 -9.47 3.10 -21.26
C GLU A 11 -9.17 3.43 -19.79
N SER A 12 -7.91 3.74 -19.44
CA SER A 12 -7.49 4.04 -18.08
C SER A 12 -8.34 5.13 -17.42
N ASP A 13 -8.60 6.26 -18.08
CA ASP A 13 -9.40 7.33 -17.46
C ASP A 13 -10.86 6.91 -17.21
N LYS A 14 -11.44 6.07 -18.08
CA LYS A 14 -12.81 5.55 -17.92
C LYS A 14 -12.91 4.49 -16.82
N ILE A 15 -11.88 3.64 -16.70
CA ILE A 15 -11.82 2.54 -15.75
C ILE A 15 -11.44 3.05 -14.35
N LEU A 16 -10.38 3.85 -14.25
CA LEU A 16 -9.88 4.39 -12.98
C LEU A 16 -10.86 5.40 -12.38
N LYS A 17 -11.58 6.14 -13.24
CA LYS A 17 -12.43 7.28 -12.88
C LYS A 17 -11.65 8.28 -12.03
N LYS A 18 -10.49 8.70 -12.52
CA LYS A 18 -9.64 9.69 -11.84
C LYS A 18 -10.37 11.03 -11.77
N LEU A 19 -10.50 11.58 -10.57
CA LEU A 19 -11.29 12.78 -10.29
C LEU A 19 -10.45 14.06 -10.24
N VAL A 20 -9.15 13.93 -9.98
CA VAL A 20 -8.22 15.04 -9.75
C VAL A 20 -6.87 14.82 -10.45
N SER A 21 -6.01 15.84 -10.52
CA SER A 21 -4.67 15.68 -11.09
C SER A 21 -3.78 14.78 -10.22
N GLN A 22 -2.61 14.36 -10.72
CA GLN A 22 -1.67 13.57 -9.91
C GLN A 22 -1.13 14.36 -8.70
N ASP A 23 -0.91 15.66 -8.88
CA ASP A 23 -0.46 16.54 -7.81
C ASP A 23 -1.54 16.71 -6.74
N ASP A 24 -2.80 16.91 -7.16
CA ASP A 24 -3.92 17.01 -6.22
C ASP A 24 -4.15 15.68 -5.50
N GLU A 25 -4.01 14.55 -6.18
CA GLU A 25 -4.04 13.22 -5.56
C GLU A 25 -2.97 13.10 -4.47
N GLU A 26 -1.71 13.46 -4.76
CA GLU A 26 -0.63 13.40 -3.77
C GLU A 26 -0.96 14.25 -2.54
N PHE A 27 -1.43 15.49 -2.74
CA PHE A 27 -1.82 16.38 -1.65
C PHE A 27 -2.98 15.82 -0.82
N LEU A 28 -4.10 15.48 -1.47
CA LEU A 28 -5.32 15.01 -0.80
C LEU A 28 -5.08 13.69 -0.06
N SER A 29 -4.42 12.72 -0.70
CA SER A 29 -4.19 11.41 -0.09
C SER A 29 -3.13 11.45 1.03
N LYS A 30 -2.12 12.34 0.96
CA LYS A 30 -1.23 12.60 2.12
C LYS A 30 -1.97 13.28 3.27
N LYS A 31 -2.85 14.25 2.99
CA LYS A 31 -3.71 14.86 4.01
C LYS A 31 -4.59 13.81 4.70
N ARG A 32 -5.21 12.91 3.93
CA ARG A 32 -6.00 11.79 4.48
C ARG A 32 -5.15 10.80 5.28
N ALA A 33 -3.92 10.50 4.84
CA ALA A 33 -3.00 9.69 5.62
C ALA A 33 -2.64 10.33 6.96
N LYS A 34 -2.42 11.64 6.99
CA LYS A 34 -2.20 12.41 8.23
C LYS A 34 -3.41 12.32 9.16
N GLU A 35 -4.62 12.53 8.65
CA GLU A 35 -5.86 12.40 9.42
C GLU A 35 -6.08 10.99 9.98
N LEU A 36 -5.73 9.94 9.22
CA LEU A 36 -5.84 8.54 9.65
C LEU A 36 -5.09 8.29 10.97
N PHE A 37 -3.90 8.88 11.10
CA PHE A 37 -3.07 8.78 12.29
C PHE A 37 -3.51 9.77 13.38
N ASP A 38 -3.58 11.07 13.05
CA ASP A 38 -3.86 12.15 14.01
C ASP A 38 -5.19 11.95 14.74
N ASN A 39 -6.20 11.38 14.07
CA ASN A 39 -7.53 11.14 14.64
C ASN A 39 -7.71 9.72 15.21
N GLY A 40 -6.65 8.90 15.23
CA GLY A 40 -6.70 7.53 15.74
C GLY A 40 -7.65 6.60 14.96
N ILE A 41 -7.88 6.89 13.68
CA ILE A 41 -8.82 6.12 12.84
C ILE A 41 -8.24 4.75 12.53
N LEU A 42 -6.92 4.66 12.29
CA LEU A 42 -6.22 3.38 12.03
C LEU A 42 -6.48 2.34 13.14
N LYS A 43 -6.57 2.77 14.40
CA LYS A 43 -6.81 1.90 15.56
C LYS A 43 -8.18 1.21 15.52
N LYS A 44 -9.12 1.69 14.69
CA LYS A 44 -10.48 1.16 14.53
C LYS A 44 -10.62 0.24 13.32
N ILE A 45 -9.66 0.28 12.39
CA ILE A 45 -9.69 -0.49 11.14
C ILE A 45 -9.34 -1.95 11.42
N GLN A 46 -10.02 -2.88 10.74
CA GLN A 46 -9.75 -4.31 10.90
C GLN A 46 -8.37 -4.72 10.35
N VAL A 47 -7.42 -4.94 11.26
CA VAL A 47 -6.05 -5.36 10.92
C VAL A 47 -6.00 -6.72 10.22
N GLY A 48 -5.17 -6.82 9.17
CA GLY A 48 -4.81 -8.09 8.54
C GLY A 48 -5.87 -8.68 7.60
N THR A 49 -6.90 -7.91 7.27
CA THR A 49 -7.99 -8.35 6.38
C THR A 49 -8.11 -7.49 5.13
N PHE A 50 -8.72 -8.04 4.08
CA PHE A 50 -9.05 -7.27 2.90
C PHE A 50 -10.06 -6.14 3.18
N GLU A 51 -10.98 -6.32 4.13
CA GLU A 51 -11.92 -5.24 4.53
C GLU A 51 -11.16 -4.04 5.08
N GLY A 52 -10.21 -4.26 5.99
CA GLY A 52 -9.37 -3.17 6.50
C GLY A 52 -8.50 -2.53 5.42
N LEU A 53 -8.00 -3.32 4.45
CA LEU A 53 -7.28 -2.77 3.30
C LEU A 53 -8.17 -1.86 2.43
N LYS A 54 -9.42 -2.27 2.16
CA LYS A 54 -10.39 -1.43 1.44
C LYS A 54 -10.71 -0.15 2.20
N GLU A 55 -10.86 -0.23 3.52
CA GLU A 55 -11.15 0.94 4.36
C GLU A 55 -10.02 1.96 4.32
N ILE A 56 -8.75 1.50 4.46
CA ILE A 56 -7.57 2.35 4.30
C ILE A 56 -7.58 2.98 2.90
N HIS A 57 -7.77 2.17 1.85
CA HIS A 57 -7.72 2.65 0.47
C HIS A 57 -8.82 3.69 0.20
N TRP A 58 -10.04 3.40 0.64
CA TRP A 58 -11.16 4.33 0.50
C TRP A 58 -10.87 5.63 1.23
N TYR A 59 -10.41 5.58 2.48
CA TYR A 59 -10.13 6.77 3.26
C TYR A 59 -9.06 7.66 2.60
N LEU A 60 -7.99 7.06 2.07
CA LEU A 60 -6.92 7.77 1.37
C LEU A 60 -7.38 8.41 0.06
N PHE A 61 -8.23 7.71 -0.72
CA PHE A 61 -8.44 8.03 -2.13
C PHE A 61 -9.89 8.37 -2.51
N GLN A 62 -10.82 8.47 -1.56
CA GLN A 62 -12.24 8.78 -1.80
C GLN A 62 -12.49 10.06 -2.62
N GLU A 63 -11.60 11.05 -2.51
CA GLU A 63 -11.67 12.30 -3.28
C GLU A 63 -10.84 12.24 -4.58
N CYS A 64 -10.06 11.18 -4.76
CA CYS A 64 -9.12 11.04 -5.87
C CYS A 64 -9.65 10.15 -7.00
N TYR A 65 -10.37 9.08 -6.64
CA TYR A 65 -10.83 8.06 -7.58
C TYR A 65 -12.30 7.69 -7.33
N GLY A 66 -13.13 7.63 -8.38
CA GLY A 66 -14.49 7.09 -8.30
C GLY A 66 -14.56 5.59 -7.99
N THR A 67 -13.40 4.92 -7.99
CA THR A 67 -13.19 3.50 -7.67
C THR A 67 -12.51 3.27 -6.31
N ALA A 68 -12.35 4.31 -5.49
CA ALA A 68 -11.71 4.17 -4.18
C ALA A 68 -12.37 3.07 -3.32
N GLY A 69 -11.58 2.11 -2.84
CA GLY A 69 -12.04 0.99 -2.03
C GLY A 69 -12.73 -0.13 -2.80
N LYS A 70 -12.86 -0.02 -4.13
CA LYS A 70 -13.51 -1.03 -4.97
C LYS A 70 -12.48 -1.99 -5.57
N ILE A 71 -12.84 -3.27 -5.60
CA ILE A 71 -12.07 -4.31 -6.28
C ILE A 71 -12.05 -3.99 -7.77
N ARG A 72 -10.89 -4.15 -8.43
CA ARG A 72 -10.79 -4.02 -9.88
C ARG A 72 -11.47 -5.18 -10.60
N GLU A 73 -12.09 -4.89 -11.73
CA GLU A 73 -12.79 -5.85 -12.58
C GLU A 73 -11.97 -6.26 -13.81
N HIS A 74 -10.82 -5.61 -14.04
CA HIS A 74 -9.93 -5.90 -15.15
C HIS A 74 -8.56 -6.39 -14.65
N ASP A 75 -7.93 -7.24 -15.45
CA ASP A 75 -6.53 -7.62 -15.25
C ASP A 75 -5.66 -6.36 -15.25
N ILE A 76 -4.48 -6.40 -14.63
CA ILE A 76 -3.51 -5.29 -14.65
C ILE A 76 -2.09 -5.86 -14.67
N ARG A 77 -1.16 -5.09 -15.25
CA ARG A 77 0.28 -5.39 -15.23
C ARG A 77 1.07 -4.11 -15.00
N LYS A 78 2.21 -4.23 -14.31
CA LYS A 78 3.19 -3.14 -14.12
C LYS A 78 4.53 -3.61 -14.65
N GLY A 79 4.97 -3.05 -15.78
CA GLY A 79 6.10 -3.59 -16.53
C GLY A 79 5.84 -5.02 -16.97
N ASP A 80 6.69 -5.95 -16.56
CA ASP A 80 6.58 -7.39 -16.85
C ASP A 80 5.83 -8.19 -15.79
N THR A 81 5.47 -7.55 -14.66
CA THR A 81 4.72 -8.21 -13.59
C THR A 81 3.23 -8.19 -13.90
N VAL A 82 2.64 -9.37 -14.05
CA VAL A 82 1.19 -9.57 -14.14
C VAL A 82 0.65 -9.88 -12.74
N PHE A 83 -0.35 -9.13 -12.30
CA PHE A 83 -1.00 -9.36 -11.00
C PHE A 83 -2.11 -10.42 -11.12
N CYS A 84 -2.73 -10.78 -9.99
CA CYS A 84 -3.81 -11.78 -9.97
C CYS A 84 -4.89 -11.47 -11.03
N ARG A 85 -5.39 -12.48 -11.76
CA ARG A 85 -6.45 -12.23 -12.74
C ARG A 85 -7.75 -11.83 -12.04
N ALA A 86 -8.45 -10.84 -12.57
CA ALA A 86 -9.66 -10.29 -11.96
C ALA A 86 -10.71 -11.38 -11.68
N MET A 87 -10.84 -12.36 -12.57
CA MET A 87 -11.78 -13.47 -12.42
C MET A 87 -11.57 -14.35 -11.17
N TYR A 88 -10.37 -14.33 -10.57
CA TYR A 88 -10.04 -15.09 -9.36
C TYR A 88 -9.79 -14.20 -8.14
N LEU A 89 -9.85 -12.88 -8.32
CA LEU A 89 -9.35 -11.92 -7.35
C LEU A 89 -10.14 -11.95 -6.05
N GLU A 90 -11.48 -11.94 -6.12
CA GLU A 90 -12.33 -11.92 -4.92
C GLU A 90 -12.12 -13.15 -4.03
N ASP A 91 -12.04 -14.34 -4.63
CA ASP A 91 -11.86 -15.58 -3.87
C ASP A 91 -10.45 -15.68 -3.29
N ASN A 92 -9.42 -15.26 -4.03
CA ASN A 92 -8.07 -15.22 -3.51
C ASN A 92 -7.91 -14.18 -2.38
N LEU A 93 -8.60 -13.03 -2.43
CA LEU A 93 -8.58 -12.06 -1.34
C LEU A 93 -9.17 -12.63 -0.03
N LYS A 94 -10.19 -13.49 -0.12
CA LYS A 94 -10.73 -14.23 1.04
C LYS A 94 -9.69 -15.19 1.61
N THR A 95 -8.93 -15.86 0.75
CA THR A 95 -7.84 -16.77 1.15
C THR A 95 -6.70 -16.01 1.82
N VAL A 96 -6.20 -14.93 1.21
CA VAL A 96 -5.11 -14.10 1.76
C VAL A 96 -5.51 -13.50 3.10
N SER A 97 -6.78 -13.06 3.26
CA SER A 97 -7.28 -12.53 4.53
C SER A 97 -7.24 -13.54 5.68
N LYS A 98 -7.24 -14.85 5.38
CA LYS A 98 -7.18 -15.95 6.36
C LYS A 98 -5.77 -16.45 6.62
N MET A 99 -4.75 -15.96 5.90
CA MET A 99 -3.36 -16.32 6.17
C MET A 99 -2.96 -15.92 7.59
N SER A 100 -2.09 -16.75 8.19
CA SER A 100 -1.53 -16.50 9.51
C SER A 100 -0.69 -15.23 9.53
N GLU A 101 -0.57 -14.65 10.72
CA GLU A 101 0.12 -13.39 10.97
C GLU A 101 0.73 -13.40 12.38
N ASN A 102 1.14 -14.56 12.88
CA ASN A 102 1.64 -14.73 14.25
C ASN A 102 3.13 -14.42 14.38
N THR A 103 3.90 -14.58 13.30
CA THR A 103 5.32 -14.25 13.25
C THR A 103 5.62 -13.19 12.20
N PHE A 104 6.79 -12.56 12.31
CA PHE A 104 7.29 -11.65 11.28
C PHE A 104 7.29 -12.31 9.90
N GLU A 105 7.79 -13.55 9.80
CA GLU A 105 7.87 -14.27 8.54
C GLU A 105 6.49 -14.49 7.93
N GLU A 106 5.49 -14.90 8.73
CA GLU A 106 4.11 -15.07 8.25
C GLU A 106 3.49 -13.75 7.79
N ILE A 107 3.71 -12.65 8.52
CA ILE A 107 3.23 -11.31 8.16
C ILE A 107 3.82 -10.87 6.81
N ILE A 108 5.11 -11.09 6.57
CA ILE A 108 5.74 -10.70 5.30
C ILE A 108 5.24 -11.60 4.15
N GLU A 109 5.04 -12.90 4.34
CA GLU A 109 4.44 -13.74 3.29
C GLU A 109 3.03 -13.28 2.94
N LYS A 110 2.21 -12.99 3.96
CA LYS A 110 0.86 -12.44 3.78
C LYS A 110 0.86 -11.09 3.05
N TYR A 111 1.85 -10.24 3.34
CA TYR A 111 2.06 -8.98 2.64
C TYR A 111 2.43 -9.17 1.16
N VAL A 112 3.32 -10.12 0.86
CA VAL A 112 3.70 -10.48 -0.51
C VAL A 112 2.50 -10.97 -1.31
N GLU A 113 1.71 -11.88 -0.73
CA GLU A 113 0.49 -12.39 -1.36
C GLU A 113 -0.51 -11.26 -1.65
N MET A 114 -0.73 -10.35 -0.69
CA MET A 114 -1.60 -9.19 -0.90
C MET A 114 -1.08 -8.26 -2.01
N ASN A 115 0.25 -8.09 -2.12
CA ASN A 115 0.85 -7.33 -3.22
C ASN A 115 0.64 -8.00 -4.59
N ILE A 116 0.64 -9.34 -4.66
CA ILE A 116 0.33 -10.11 -5.88
C ILE A 116 -1.16 -9.96 -6.24
N MET A 117 -2.05 -9.92 -5.25
CA MET A 117 -3.49 -9.68 -5.49
C MET A 117 -3.73 -8.32 -6.13
N HIS A 118 -3.06 -7.28 -5.62
CA HIS A 118 -3.09 -5.92 -6.17
C HIS A 118 -4.53 -5.46 -6.47
N PRO A 119 -5.41 -5.42 -5.45
CA PRO A 119 -6.85 -5.48 -5.65
C PRO A 119 -7.49 -4.20 -6.22
N PHE A 120 -6.77 -3.08 -6.22
CA PHE A 120 -7.28 -1.79 -6.70
C PHE A 120 -6.65 -1.43 -8.04
N TYR A 121 -7.24 -0.48 -8.78
CA TYR A 121 -6.66 0.02 -10.03
C TYR A 121 -5.40 0.87 -9.80
N GLU A 122 -5.39 1.67 -8.74
CA GLU A 122 -4.24 2.50 -8.32
C GLU A 122 -4.12 2.48 -6.79
N GLY A 123 -3.05 3.05 -6.23
CA GLY A 123 -2.95 3.24 -4.78
C GLY A 123 -2.59 2.00 -3.94
N ASN A 124 -2.48 0.82 -4.56
CA ASN A 124 -2.14 -0.44 -3.89
C ASN A 124 -0.90 -0.33 -2.99
N GLY A 125 0.25 0.06 -3.52
CA GLY A 125 1.50 0.10 -2.75
C GLY A 125 1.41 0.94 -1.47
N ARG A 126 0.84 2.16 -1.57
CA ARG A 126 0.69 3.09 -0.44
C ARG A 126 -0.27 2.54 0.62
N THR A 127 -1.37 1.95 0.18
CA THR A 127 -2.37 1.33 1.06
C THR A 127 -1.80 0.10 1.77
N THR A 128 -1.18 -0.82 1.02
CA THR A 128 -0.73 -2.10 1.57
C THR A 128 0.46 -1.93 2.52
N ARG A 129 1.29 -0.89 2.37
CA ARG A 129 2.35 -0.56 3.35
C ARG A 129 1.78 -0.14 4.71
N ILE A 130 0.75 0.71 4.72
CA ILE A 130 0.05 1.06 5.97
C ILE A 130 -0.60 -0.19 6.58
N TRP A 131 -1.24 -1.02 5.75
CA TRP A 131 -1.84 -2.28 6.19
C TRP A 131 -0.82 -3.26 6.78
N LEU A 132 0.40 -3.35 6.21
CA LEU A 132 1.52 -4.10 6.76
C LEU A 132 1.92 -3.58 8.14
N ASP A 133 2.13 -2.27 8.29
CA ASP A 133 2.49 -1.69 9.59
C ASP A 133 1.43 -1.99 10.65
N GLN A 134 0.14 -1.93 10.32
CA GLN A 134 -0.91 -2.29 11.29
C GLN A 134 -0.82 -3.76 11.75
N MET A 135 -0.45 -4.70 10.87
CA MET A 135 -0.22 -6.09 11.27
C MET A 135 1.01 -6.22 12.17
N LEU A 136 2.13 -5.58 11.81
CA LEU A 136 3.36 -5.59 12.60
C LEU A 136 3.12 -4.99 14.00
N ILE A 137 2.42 -3.85 14.08
CA ILE A 137 2.11 -3.17 15.35
C ILE A 137 1.27 -4.09 16.23
N LYS A 138 0.19 -4.66 15.67
CA LYS A 138 -0.74 -5.51 16.44
C LYS A 138 -0.09 -6.79 16.97
N ARG A 139 0.85 -7.36 16.22
CA ARG A 139 1.39 -8.70 16.48
C ARG A 139 2.73 -8.67 17.20
N LEU A 140 3.55 -7.68 16.88
CA LEU A 140 4.94 -7.59 17.33
C LEU A 140 5.24 -6.31 18.12
N GLY A 141 4.32 -5.33 18.15
CA GLY A 141 4.57 -4.03 18.78
C GLY A 141 5.60 -3.19 18.02
N MET A 142 5.81 -3.47 16.73
CA MET A 142 6.80 -2.80 15.89
C MET A 142 6.18 -2.30 14.58
N CYS A 143 6.81 -1.34 13.93
CA CYS A 143 6.50 -0.94 12.55
C CYS A 143 7.78 -0.75 11.75
N VAL A 144 7.65 -0.60 10.42
CA VAL A 144 8.81 -0.34 9.56
C VAL A 144 9.17 1.14 9.61
N ASN A 145 10.43 1.45 9.89
CA ASN A 145 10.98 2.78 9.63
C ASN A 145 11.29 2.90 8.14
N TRP A 146 10.27 3.24 7.36
CA TRP A 146 10.38 3.32 5.91
C TRP A 146 11.46 4.30 5.44
N GLN A 147 11.72 5.39 6.18
CA GLN A 147 12.72 6.41 5.81
C GLN A 147 14.12 5.83 5.56
N ASN A 148 14.45 4.73 6.23
CA ASN A 148 15.75 4.08 6.12
C ASN A 148 15.85 3.18 4.88
N ILE A 149 14.73 2.88 4.23
CA ILE A 149 14.68 2.00 3.07
C ILE A 149 14.59 2.85 1.81
N ASN A 150 15.64 2.86 1.01
CA ASN A 150 15.61 3.58 -0.26
C ASN A 150 14.69 2.90 -1.27
N ARG A 151 14.20 3.69 -2.23
CA ARG A 151 13.23 3.26 -3.25
C ARG A 151 13.69 2.07 -4.08
N ASN A 152 14.93 2.06 -4.52
CA ASN A 152 15.39 1.07 -5.49
C ASN A 152 15.48 -0.31 -4.85
N ASP A 153 16.02 -0.38 -3.64
CA ASP A 153 16.13 -1.63 -2.89
C ASP A 153 14.75 -2.19 -2.58
N TYR A 154 13.82 -1.36 -2.09
CA TYR A 154 12.45 -1.78 -1.83
C TYR A 154 11.74 -2.30 -3.09
N LEU A 155 11.78 -1.55 -4.20
CA LEU A 155 11.12 -1.97 -5.43
C LEU A 155 11.75 -3.22 -6.05
N SER A 156 13.06 -3.40 -5.88
CA SER A 156 13.77 -4.60 -6.33
C SER A 156 13.39 -5.83 -5.49
N ALA A 157 13.37 -5.68 -4.17
CA ALA A 157 12.94 -6.72 -3.25
C ALA A 157 11.48 -7.14 -3.47
N MET A 158 10.57 -6.19 -3.69
CA MET A 158 9.15 -6.47 -4.01
C MET A 158 8.95 -7.20 -5.33
N LYS A 159 9.83 -6.97 -6.33
CA LYS A 159 9.77 -7.73 -7.60
C LYS A 159 10.22 -9.17 -7.37
N ARG A 160 11.29 -9.38 -6.60
CA ARG A 160 11.82 -10.70 -6.29
C ARG A 160 10.94 -11.50 -5.34
N SER A 161 10.18 -10.83 -4.48
CA SER A 161 9.36 -11.47 -3.46
C SER A 161 8.27 -12.40 -4.04
N VAL A 162 7.85 -12.19 -5.28
CA VAL A 162 6.91 -13.09 -5.98
C VAL A 162 7.47 -14.52 -6.13
N VAL A 163 8.79 -14.66 -6.20
CA VAL A 163 9.49 -15.96 -6.28
C VAL A 163 10.12 -16.33 -4.94
N ASN A 164 10.74 -15.36 -4.26
CA ASN A 164 11.40 -15.56 -2.98
C ASN A 164 11.42 -14.26 -2.17
N ALA A 165 10.73 -14.27 -1.02
CA ALA A 165 10.61 -13.12 -0.12
C ALA A 165 11.82 -12.87 0.79
N LEU A 166 12.91 -13.65 0.70
CA LEU A 166 14.05 -13.57 1.63
C LEU A 166 14.65 -12.18 1.72
N GLU A 167 14.93 -11.55 0.58
CA GLU A 167 15.52 -10.20 0.58
C GLU A 167 14.57 -9.16 1.17
N LEU A 168 13.27 -9.23 0.85
CA LEU A 168 12.27 -8.35 1.42
C LEU A 168 12.20 -8.52 2.94
N LYS A 169 12.23 -9.77 3.44
CA LYS A 169 12.26 -10.08 4.87
C LYS A 169 13.47 -9.46 5.54
N PHE A 170 14.68 -9.62 5.01
CA PHE A 170 15.87 -9.00 5.57
C PHE A 170 15.76 -7.47 5.56
N LEU A 171 15.39 -6.89 4.42
CA LEU A 171 15.29 -5.43 4.26
C LEU A 171 14.31 -4.82 5.27
N LEU A 172 13.13 -5.43 5.46
CA LEU A 172 12.14 -4.94 6.41
C LEU A 172 12.57 -5.19 7.87
N LYS A 173 13.16 -6.36 8.16
CA LYS A 173 13.56 -6.75 9.52
C LYS A 173 14.64 -5.84 10.10
N GLU A 174 15.64 -5.46 9.30
CA GLU A 174 16.72 -4.54 9.70
C GLU A 174 16.22 -3.10 9.94
N ASN A 175 15.00 -2.79 9.50
CA ASN A 175 14.42 -1.45 9.60
C ASN A 175 13.14 -1.44 10.47
N LEU A 176 12.94 -2.45 11.32
CA LEU A 176 11.86 -2.41 12.31
C LEU A 176 12.22 -1.48 13.48
N THR A 177 11.20 -0.86 14.07
CA THR A 177 11.32 -0.03 15.27
C THR A 177 10.11 -0.23 16.18
N GLU A 178 10.31 -0.06 17.49
CA GLU A 178 9.25 -0.10 18.51
C GLU A 178 8.54 1.26 18.69
N ASP A 179 8.99 2.30 17.99
CA ASP A 179 8.46 3.67 18.10
C ASP A 179 7.12 3.88 17.35
N VAL A 180 6.16 2.98 17.60
CA VAL A 180 4.91 2.83 16.83
C VAL A 180 3.89 3.94 17.05
N GLU A 181 4.02 4.72 18.12
CA GLU A 181 3.16 5.87 18.43
C GLU A 181 3.80 7.21 17.97
N SER A 182 5.00 7.17 17.39
CA SER A 182 5.66 8.38 16.89
C SER A 182 4.97 8.91 15.64
N ARG A 183 4.38 10.10 15.81
CA ARG A 183 3.77 10.85 14.72
C ARG A 183 4.77 11.16 13.62
N ASP A 184 5.98 11.60 13.97
CA ASP A 184 6.99 11.98 12.98
C ASP A 184 7.48 10.77 12.19
N LEU A 185 7.67 9.61 12.85
CA LEU A 185 8.00 8.36 12.18
C LEU A 185 6.92 7.98 11.14
N PHE A 186 5.65 8.04 11.54
CA PHE A 186 4.54 7.76 10.63
C PHE A 186 4.50 8.74 9.44
N MET A 187 4.55 10.05 9.70
CA MET A 187 4.48 11.08 8.67
C MET A 187 5.64 10.97 7.68
N ASN A 188 6.85 10.78 8.18
CA ASN A 188 7.99 10.59 7.30
C ASN A 188 7.92 9.26 6.53
N GLY A 189 7.38 8.20 7.15
CA GLY A 189 7.09 6.95 6.47
C GLY A 189 6.08 7.12 5.34
N ILE A 190 5.07 7.98 5.51
CA ILE A 190 4.15 8.39 4.44
C ILE A 190 4.90 9.10 3.32
N ASN A 191 5.76 10.08 3.62
CA ASN A 191 6.56 10.75 2.59
C ASN A 191 7.39 9.75 1.78
N GLN A 192 8.10 8.84 2.46
CA GLN A 192 8.92 7.81 1.80
C GLN A 192 8.09 6.82 0.98
N SER A 193 6.93 6.41 1.49
CA SER A 193 5.97 5.54 0.81
C SER A 193 5.47 6.16 -0.50
N TYR A 194 5.26 7.47 -0.55
CA TYR A 194 4.87 8.18 -1.78
C TYR A 194 6.07 8.37 -2.72
N GLU A 195 7.26 8.58 -2.19
CA GLU A 195 8.48 8.62 -2.99
C GLU A 195 8.70 7.31 -3.78
N TYR A 196 8.37 6.15 -3.22
CA TYR A 196 8.45 4.87 -3.96
C TYR A 196 7.61 4.88 -5.24
N GLU A 197 6.51 5.64 -5.25
CA GLU A 197 5.63 5.84 -6.39
C GLU A 197 5.99 7.08 -7.24
N ASN A 198 7.15 7.70 -6.99
CA ASN A 198 7.64 8.95 -7.61
C ASN A 198 6.79 10.20 -7.31
N MET A 199 6.18 10.27 -6.13
CA MET A 199 5.38 11.41 -5.65
C MET A 199 6.13 12.16 -4.54
N ARG A 200 6.65 13.34 -4.86
CA ARG A 200 7.57 14.13 -4.00
C ARG A 200 7.19 15.62 -3.91
N LYS A 201 6.03 16.01 -4.43
CA LYS A 201 5.68 17.43 -4.53
C LYS A 201 5.33 18.04 -3.18
N TYR A 202 4.74 17.26 -2.28
CA TYR A 202 4.31 17.74 -0.97
C TYR A 202 4.98 16.96 0.15
N ASP A 203 5.28 17.64 1.24
CA ASP A 203 5.72 17.02 2.49
C ASP A 203 4.51 16.96 3.44
N VAL A 204 4.13 15.76 3.89
CA VAL A 204 2.96 15.59 4.76
C VAL A 204 3.06 16.34 6.10
N LEU A 205 4.27 16.69 6.56
CA LEU A 205 4.47 17.51 7.74
C LEU A 205 4.04 18.97 7.52
N ASN A 206 3.96 19.42 6.26
CA ASN A 206 3.64 20.79 5.86
C ASN A 206 2.23 20.93 5.25
N ILE A 207 1.39 19.87 5.33
CA ILE A 207 0.01 19.83 4.81
C ILE A 207 -1.02 19.98 5.94
#